data_AF-A0A6V7HWW8-F1
#
_entry.id   AF-A0A6V7HWW8-F1
#
_cell.length_a   1.000
_cell.length_b   1.000
_cell.length_c   1.000
_cell.angle_alpha   90.00
_cell.angle_beta   90.00
_cell.angle_gamma   90.00
#
_symmetry.space_group_name_H-M   'P 1'
#
loop_
_entity.id
_entity.type
_entity.pdbx_description
1 polymer ?
#
loop_
_entity_poly.entity_id
_entity_poly.type
_entity_poly.pdbx_seq_one_letter_code
_entity_poly.pdbx_strand_id
1 'polypeptide(L)'
;ILNEPPKSSDILPVRQAKKWYGVCMDSAEREKRGIKPIESILMQTGGWPITMDPEEWSDEDFTWQNLDISYLYATGQFVFFDVETTLLNYTDGFFNTIE
;
A
#
# COMPACT_ATOMS: atom_id res chain seq x y z
N ILE A 1 20.01 13.68 -6.97
CA ILE A 1 20.04 12.92 -5.70
C ILE A 1 19.53 11.49 -5.88
N LEU A 2 18.27 11.24 -6.27
CA LEU A 2 17.74 9.87 -6.40
C LEU A 2 18.20 9.12 -7.66
N ASN A 3 18.51 9.84 -8.74
CA ASN A 3 19.02 9.27 -10.00
C ASN A 3 20.41 8.60 -9.87
N GLU A 4 21.11 8.79 -8.75
CA GLU A 4 22.42 8.18 -8.53
C GLU A 4 22.27 6.82 -7.82
N PRO A 5 23.12 5.84 -8.15
CA PRO A 5 23.18 4.58 -7.41
C PRO A 5 23.41 4.81 -5.90
N PRO A 6 22.85 3.93 -5.04
CA PRO A 6 23.09 3.98 -3.60
C PRO A 6 24.56 3.78 -3.27
N LYS A 7 25.13 4.65 -2.45
CA LYS A 7 26.53 4.60 -1.98
C LYS A 7 26.58 4.05 -0.55
N SER A 8 27.69 3.42 -0.17
CA SER A 8 27.88 2.93 1.21
C SER A 8 27.91 4.06 2.24
N SER A 9 28.34 5.25 1.82
CA SER A 9 28.38 6.47 2.62
C SER A 9 27.02 7.16 2.77
N ASP A 10 25.99 6.76 2.02
CA ASP A 10 24.65 7.34 2.17
C ASP A 10 24.06 6.93 3.52
N ILE A 11 23.44 7.89 4.21
CA ILE A 11 22.61 7.57 5.39
C ILE A 11 21.48 6.62 4.99
N LEU A 12 21.06 5.76 5.93
CA LEU A 12 20.13 4.66 5.65
C LEU A 12 18.85 5.10 4.89
N PRO A 13 18.16 6.20 5.26
CA PRO A 13 16.95 6.63 4.55
C PRO A 13 17.22 7.00 3.09
N VAL A 14 18.31 7.73 2.83
CA VAL A 14 18.70 8.14 1.46
C VAL A 14 19.06 6.92 0.63
N ARG A 15 19.80 5.98 1.22
CA ARG A 15 20.17 4.73 0.55
C ARG A 15 18.93 3.91 0.16
N GLN A 16 17.93 3.85 1.03
CA GLN A 16 16.68 3.13 0.74
C GLN A 16 15.85 3.86 -0.32
N ALA A 17 15.75 5.19 -0.24
CA ALA A 17 15.04 6.00 -1.23
C ALA A 17 15.65 5.84 -2.64
N LYS A 18 16.99 5.83 -2.76
CA LYS A 18 17.68 5.57 -4.04
C LYS A 18 17.39 4.17 -4.58
N LYS A 19 17.36 3.15 -3.73
CA LYS A 19 16.99 1.78 -4.14
C LYS A 19 15.56 1.73 -4.68
N TRP A 20 14.61 2.31 -3.94
CA TRP A 20 13.20 2.37 -4.35
C TRP A 20 13.02 3.12 -5.67
N TYR A 21 13.70 4.26 -5.81
CA TYR A 21 13.71 5.03 -7.06
C TYR A 21 14.25 4.21 -8.23
N GLY A 22 15.38 3.51 -8.05
CA GLY A 22 15.97 2.67 -9.09
C GLY A 22 15.03 1.57 -9.58
N VAL A 23 14.38 0.85 -8.66
CA VAL A 23 13.40 -0.20 -9.01
C VAL A 23 12.15 0.40 -9.69
N CYS A 24 11.75 1.62 -9.32
CA CYS A 24 10.62 2.32 -9.95
C CYS A 24 10.95 2.80 -11.38
N MET A 25 12.19 3.22 -11.64
CA MET A 25 12.59 3.72 -12.95
C MET A 25 12.98 2.62 -13.95
N ASP A 26 13.28 1.40 -13.47
CA ASP A 26 13.55 0.25 -14.34
C ASP A 26 12.24 -0.29 -14.96
N SER A 27 11.83 0.32 -16.06
CA SER A 27 10.66 -0.11 -16.82
C SER A 27 10.83 -1.50 -17.44
N ALA A 28 12.05 -1.87 -17.86
CA ALA A 28 12.28 -3.17 -18.51
C ALA A 28 11.98 -4.33 -17.55
N GLU A 29 12.50 -4.30 -16.32
CA GLU A 29 12.21 -5.32 -15.32
C GLU A 29 10.77 -5.23 -14.77
N ARG A 30 10.12 -4.06 -14.84
CA ARG A 30 8.68 -3.94 -14.52
C ARG A 30 7.82 -4.61 -15.59
N GLU A 31 8.02 -4.28 -16.86
CA GLU A 31 7.23 -4.85 -17.97
C GLU A 31 7.44 -6.35 -18.11
N LYS A 32 8.65 -6.84 -17.86
CA LYS A 32 8.96 -8.28 -17.84
C LYS A 32 8.17 -9.04 -16.77
N ARG A 33 7.91 -8.41 -15.61
CA ARG A 33 7.05 -8.99 -14.55
C ARG A 33 5.57 -8.85 -14.89
N GLY A 34 5.19 -7.77 -15.54
CA GLY A 34 3.80 -7.46 -15.89
C GLY A 34 2.91 -7.41 -14.64
N ILE A 35 1.69 -7.92 -14.75
CA ILE A 35 0.68 -7.86 -13.68
C ILE A 35 0.79 -9.00 -12.65
N LYS A 36 1.70 -9.96 -12.85
CA LYS A 36 1.86 -11.15 -12.00
C LYS A 36 1.97 -10.85 -10.49
N PRO A 37 2.68 -9.78 -10.05
CA PRO A 37 2.70 -9.46 -8.62
C PRO A 37 1.31 -9.14 -8.05
N ILE A 38 0.48 -8.43 -8.83
CA ILE A 38 -0.90 -8.07 -8.42
C ILE A 38 -1.79 -9.32 -8.44
N GLU A 39 -1.70 -10.13 -9.49
CA GLU A 39 -2.40 -11.42 -9.60
C GLU A 39 -2.11 -12.31 -8.38
N SER A 40 -0.84 -12.43 -8.00
CA SER A 40 -0.43 -13.23 -6.83
C SER A 40 -1.00 -12.71 -5.52
N ILE A 41 -1.11 -11.39 -5.34
CA ILE A 41 -1.73 -10.78 -4.16
C ILE A 41 -3.24 -11.08 -4.16
N LEU A 42 -3.92 -10.88 -5.29
CA LEU A 42 -5.36 -11.12 -5.41
C LEU A 42 -5.69 -12.59 -5.12
N MET A 43 -4.94 -13.54 -5.66
CA MET A 43 -5.15 -14.97 -5.41
C MET A 43 -4.98 -15.35 -3.93
N GLN A 44 -4.13 -14.65 -3.17
CA GLN A 44 -3.98 -14.87 -1.73
C GLN A 44 -5.16 -14.35 -0.91
N THR A 45 -6.00 -13.48 -1.48
CA THR A 45 -7.12 -12.84 -0.80
C THR A 45 -8.48 -13.28 -1.34
N GLY A 46 -8.58 -14.47 -1.94
CA GLY A 46 -9.85 -14.98 -2.50
C GLY A 46 -10.12 -14.59 -3.96
N GLY A 47 -9.15 -13.98 -4.63
CA GLY A 47 -9.18 -13.65 -6.05
C GLY A 47 -10.05 -12.44 -6.40
N TRP A 48 -10.27 -12.24 -7.70
CA TRP A 48 -11.19 -11.23 -8.21
C TRP A 48 -12.27 -11.93 -9.04
N PRO A 49 -13.56 -11.92 -8.62
CA PRO A 49 -14.60 -12.69 -9.29
C PRO A 49 -14.72 -12.47 -10.80
N ILE A 50 -14.37 -11.28 -11.32
CA ILE A 50 -14.41 -11.01 -12.77
C ILE A 50 -13.36 -11.78 -13.58
N THR A 51 -12.30 -12.27 -12.93
CA THR A 51 -11.21 -13.02 -13.56
C THR A 51 -11.25 -14.51 -13.23
N MET A 52 -12.28 -14.98 -12.52
CA MET A 52 -12.40 -16.35 -12.04
C MET A 52 -13.60 -17.04 -12.67
N ASP A 53 -13.56 -18.37 -12.71
CA ASP A 53 -14.73 -19.14 -13.08
C ASP A 53 -15.83 -19.00 -12.01
N PRO A 54 -17.11 -18.83 -12.40
CA PRO A 54 -18.20 -18.60 -11.44
C PRO A 54 -18.37 -19.71 -10.40
N GLU A 55 -17.90 -20.92 -10.71
CA GLU A 55 -17.95 -22.10 -9.83
C GLU A 55 -16.78 -22.17 -8.86
N GLU A 56 -15.68 -21.45 -9.12
CA GLU A 56 -14.48 -21.42 -8.28
C GLU A 56 -14.52 -20.30 -7.24
N TRP A 57 -15.23 -19.21 -7.52
CA TRP A 57 -15.35 -18.09 -6.59
C TRP A 57 -16.45 -18.35 -5.57
N SER A 58 -16.10 -18.28 -4.28
CA SER A 58 -17.01 -18.49 -3.15
C SER A 58 -16.97 -17.31 -2.17
N ASP A 59 -18.15 -16.79 -1.82
CA ASP A 59 -18.31 -15.74 -0.80
C ASP A 59 -18.22 -16.29 0.63
N GLU A 60 -18.26 -17.61 0.80
CA GLU A 60 -18.07 -18.28 2.09
C GLU A 60 -16.58 -18.31 2.52
N ASP A 61 -15.65 -18.29 1.56
CA ASP A 61 -14.21 -18.43 1.84
C ASP A 61 -13.56 -17.13 2.31
N PHE A 62 -14.08 -15.98 1.88
CA PHE A 62 -13.52 -14.66 2.19
C PHE A 62 -14.61 -13.62 2.47
N THR A 63 -14.66 -13.13 3.71
CA THR A 63 -15.53 -12.02 4.07
C THR A 63 -15.01 -10.70 3.47
N TRP A 64 -15.91 -9.75 3.21
CA TRP A 64 -15.52 -8.43 2.73
C TRP A 64 -14.59 -7.69 3.70
N GLN A 65 -14.68 -7.96 5.01
CA GLN A 65 -13.79 -7.38 6.02
C GLN A 65 -12.35 -7.91 5.86
N ASN A 66 -12.19 -9.20 5.58
CA ASN A 66 -10.86 -9.79 5.35
C ASN A 66 -10.22 -9.22 4.09
N LEU A 67 -11.01 -9.00 3.03
CA LEU A 67 -10.58 -8.32 1.81
C LEU A 67 -10.12 -6.88 2.10
N ASP A 68 -10.93 -6.12 2.84
CA ASP A 68 -10.67 -4.72 3.16
C ASP A 68 -9.41 -4.56 4.05
N ILE A 69 -9.22 -5.46 5.02
CA ILE A 69 -7.99 -5.52 5.85
C ILE A 69 -6.77 -5.89 4.99
N SER A 70 -6.90 -6.83 4.07
CA SER A 70 -5.79 -7.21 3.18
C SER A 70 -5.39 -6.05 2.28
N TYR A 71 -6.37 -5.29 1.79
CA TYR A 71 -6.14 -4.07 1.02
C TYR A 71 -5.47 -2.97 1.86
N LEU A 72 -5.87 -2.79 3.12
CA LEU A 72 -5.20 -1.89 4.07
C LEU A 72 -3.72 -2.22 4.22
N TYR A 73 -3.37 -3.49 4.41
CA TYR A 73 -1.96 -3.88 4.54
C TYR A 73 -1.16 -3.67 3.25
N ALA A 74 -1.80 -3.81 2.08
CA ALA A 74 -1.16 -3.62 0.80
C ALA A 74 -0.98 -2.14 0.42
N THR A 75 -1.92 -1.27 0.78
CA THR A 75 -2.01 0.11 0.26
C THR A 75 -1.93 1.18 1.33
N GLY A 76 -2.15 0.83 2.59
CA GLY A 76 -2.22 1.77 3.72
C GLY A 76 -3.60 2.44 3.89
N GLN A 77 -4.61 2.04 3.12
CA GLN A 77 -5.95 2.63 3.18
C GLN A 77 -7.01 1.52 3.16
N PHE A 78 -8.18 1.79 3.77
CA PHE A 78 -9.36 0.93 3.57
C PHE A 78 -10.05 1.28 2.25
N VAL A 79 -10.72 0.32 1.64
CA VAL A 79 -11.48 0.49 0.39
C VAL A 79 -12.82 1.16 0.66
N PHE A 80 -13.50 0.74 1.72
CA PHE A 80 -14.91 1.08 1.93
C PHE A 80 -15.15 2.30 2.81
N PHE A 81 -14.19 2.66 3.65
CA PHE A 81 -14.31 3.77 4.58
C PHE A 81 -12.95 4.44 4.79
N ASP A 82 -12.96 5.68 5.26
CA ASP A 82 -11.74 6.37 5.66
C ASP A 82 -11.72 6.49 7.19
N VAL A 83 -10.59 6.15 7.80
CA VAL A 83 -10.39 6.24 9.25
C VAL A 83 -9.28 7.23 9.50
N GLU A 84 -9.66 8.48 9.73
CA GLU A 84 -8.72 9.51 10.14
C GLU A 84 -8.75 9.65 11.66
N THR A 85 -7.59 9.50 12.29
CA THR A 85 -7.42 9.89 13.70
C THR A 85 -7.10 11.38 13.76
N THR A 86 -8.12 12.20 13.97
CA THR A 86 -7.86 13.59 14.37
C THR A 86 -7.30 13.57 15.79
N LEU A 87 -6.05 13.99 15.96
CA LEU A 87 -5.57 14.41 17.27
C LEU A 87 -6.34 15.66 17.64
N LEU A 88 -7.44 15.52 18.39
CA LEU A 88 -8.03 16.65 19.09
C LEU A 88 -6.94 17.21 19.99
N ASN A 89 -6.40 18.36 19.59
CA ASN A 89 -5.34 19.00 20.32
C ASN A 89 -5.91 19.46 21.67
N TYR A 90 -5.35 18.93 22.76
CA TYR A 90 -5.47 19.51 24.10
C TYR A 90 -5.03 21.01 24.13
N THR A 91 -4.35 21.49 23.09
CA THR A 91 -3.93 22.90 22.96
C THR A 91 -4.99 23.85 22.41
N ASP A 92 -6.12 23.39 21.87
CA ASP A 92 -7.19 24.29 21.39
C ASP A 92 -7.91 25.00 22.55
N GLY A 93 -7.79 24.48 23.78
CA GLY A 93 -8.29 25.12 25.00
C GLY A 93 -7.32 26.13 25.64
N PHE A 94 -6.01 26.04 25.39
CA PHE A 94 -5.02 26.91 26.05
C PHE A 94 -4.82 28.24 25.32
N PHE A 95 -4.92 28.26 23.98
CA PHE A 95 -4.79 29.49 23.20
C PHE A 95 -6.06 30.37 23.22
N ASN A 96 -7.25 29.79 23.41
CA ASN A 96 -8.52 30.54 23.44
C ASN A 96 -8.90 31.10 24.84
N THR A 97 -8.03 30.96 25.84
CA THR A 97 -8.26 31.52 27.21
C THR A 97 -7.31 32.69 27.52
N ILE A 98 -6.51 33.13 26.55
CA ILE A 98 -5.66 34.33 26.66
C ILE A 98 -6.02 35.29 25.51
N GLU A 99 -7.27 35.76 25.51
CA GLU A 99 -7.68 37.07 24.97
C GLU A 99 -8.71 37.70 25.93
#